data_AF-A0A3D4YDE5-F1
#
_entry.id   AF-A0A3D4YDE5-F1
#
_cell.length_a   1.000
_cell.length_b   1.000
_cell.length_c   1.000
_cell.angle_alpha   90.00
_cell.angle_beta   90.00
_cell.angle_gamma   90.00
#
_symmetry.space_group_name_H-M   'P 1'
#
loop_
_entity.id
_entity.type
_entity.pdbx_description
1 polymer ?
#
loop_
_entity_poly.entity_id
_entity_poly.type
_entity_poly.pdbx_seq_one_letter_code
_entity_poly.pdbx_strand_id
1 'polypeptide(L)'
;MTTWKQTEIQRLKDYYTQGLPIKKIAEHLGRSQTALSKAITRFNLLQYRPPQTIRRDYKHFLDNTLGTPPIKQSQKTIFIKRFFALETREKWVDFKDVLYFLSQQNIKVNMLHKANNDGEALYSLNNKTVVSSQILLVANRIRVENADVPFKVKNLSW
;
A
#
# COMPACT_ATOMS: atom_id res chain seq x y z
N MET A 1 37.38 -13.64 -3.98
CA MET A 1 35.99 -13.92 -3.54
C MET A 1 36.06 -14.63 -2.20
N THR A 2 35.39 -14.14 -1.16
CA THR A 2 35.47 -14.78 0.16
C THR A 2 34.66 -16.07 0.16
N THR A 3 35.32 -17.20 0.45
CA THR A 3 34.68 -18.52 0.53
C THR A 3 33.78 -18.60 1.77
N TRP A 4 32.58 -19.15 1.61
CA TRP A 4 31.66 -19.42 2.72
C TRP A 4 31.89 -20.82 3.24
N LYS A 5 32.17 -20.96 4.54
CA LYS A 5 32.27 -22.28 5.19
C LYS A 5 30.87 -22.85 5.39
N GLN A 6 30.74 -24.18 5.32
CA GLN A 6 29.45 -24.85 5.51
C GLN A 6 28.82 -24.52 6.88
N THR A 7 29.65 -24.38 7.92
CA THR A 7 29.21 -23.99 9.27
C THR A 7 28.66 -22.56 9.33
N GLU A 8 29.18 -21.63 8.53
CA GLU A 8 28.67 -20.26 8.43
C GLU A 8 27.31 -20.25 7.72
N ILE A 9 27.14 -21.07 6.67
CA ILE A 9 25.88 -21.18 5.92
C ILE A 9 24.76 -21.73 6.83
N GLN A 10 25.07 -22.74 7.64
CA GLN A 10 24.10 -23.29 8.59
C GLN A 10 23.68 -22.24 9.64
N ARG A 11 24.64 -21.55 10.25
CA ARG A 11 24.34 -20.46 11.21
C ARG A 11 23.52 -19.34 10.57
N LEU A 12 23.83 -18.96 9.33
CA LEU A 12 23.06 -17.98 8.57
C LEU A 12 21.60 -18.42 8.43
N LYS A 13 21.36 -19.68 8.05
CA LYS A 13 20.02 -20.25 7.92
C LYS A 13 19.27 -20.23 9.27
N ASP A 14 19.93 -20.62 10.35
CA ASP A 14 19.34 -20.65 11.69
C ASP A 14 18.94 -19.24 12.16
N TYR A 15 19.82 -18.23 12.01
CA TYR A 15 19.46 -16.86 12.39
C TYR A 15 18.38 -16.25 11.48
N TYR A 16 18.38 -16.59 10.20
CA TYR A 16 17.41 -16.07 9.24
C TYR A 16 15.99 -16.63 9.50
N THR A 17 15.90 -17.92 9.82
CA THR A 17 14.62 -18.57 10.19
C THR A 17 14.06 -18.06 11.51
N GLN A 18 14.93 -17.69 12.46
CA GLN A 18 14.54 -16.98 13.69
C GLN A 18 14.07 -15.53 13.45
N GLY A 19 14.19 -15.02 12.23
CA GLY A 19 13.73 -13.68 11.86
C GLY A 19 14.65 -12.53 12.31
N LEU A 20 15.91 -12.82 12.67
CA LEU A 20 16.87 -11.79 13.08
C LEU A 20 17.10 -10.78 11.94
N PRO A 21 17.28 -9.49 12.25
CA PRO A 21 17.62 -8.50 11.24
C PRO A 21 19.02 -8.74 10.68
N ILE A 22 19.19 -8.57 9.36
CA ILE A 22 20.45 -8.82 8.63
C ILE A 22 21.64 -8.11 9.28
N LYS A 23 21.43 -6.90 9.82
CA LYS A 23 22.46 -6.14 10.55
C LYS A 23 23.05 -6.92 11.74
N LYS A 24 22.21 -7.55 12.58
CA LYS A 24 22.69 -8.35 13.72
C LYS A 24 23.37 -9.63 13.26
N ILE A 25 22.85 -10.26 12.21
CA ILE A 25 23.47 -11.46 11.62
C ILE A 25 24.88 -11.14 11.10
N ALA A 26 25.07 -9.96 10.52
CA ALA A 26 26.35 -9.45 10.04
C ALA A 26 27.37 -9.31 11.17
N GLU A 27 26.95 -8.72 12.29
CA GLU A 27 27.75 -8.60 13.52
C GLU A 27 28.15 -9.96 14.09
N HIS A 28 27.20 -10.91 14.17
CA HIS A 28 27.47 -12.26 14.70
C HIS A 28 28.41 -13.11 13.83
N LEU A 29 28.38 -12.95 12.50
CA LEU A 29 29.23 -13.70 11.58
C LEU A 29 30.52 -12.96 11.21
N GLY A 30 30.70 -11.71 11.65
CA GLY A 30 31.86 -10.89 11.27
C GLY A 30 31.93 -10.62 9.77
N ARG A 31 30.79 -10.46 9.10
CA ARG A 31 30.71 -10.21 7.64
C ARG A 31 29.97 -8.91 7.35
N SER A 32 30.18 -8.33 6.17
CA SER A 32 29.40 -7.15 5.75
C SER A 32 27.95 -7.53 5.43
N GLN A 33 27.03 -6.58 5.63
CA GLN A 33 25.61 -6.77 5.27
C GLN A 33 25.42 -7.08 3.78
N THR A 34 26.23 -6.46 2.91
CA THR A 34 26.21 -6.70 1.47
C THR A 34 26.64 -8.12 1.11
N ALA A 35 27.64 -8.69 1.79
CA ALA A 35 28.04 -10.09 1.60
C ALA A 35 26.93 -11.05 2.03
N LEU A 36 26.23 -10.74 3.13
CA LEU A 36 25.08 -11.51 3.61
C LEU A 36 23.91 -11.49 2.64
N SER A 37 23.52 -10.34 2.12
CA SER A 37 22.45 -10.24 1.13
C SER A 37 22.74 -11.09 -0.11
N LYS A 38 23.98 -11.05 -0.61
CA LYS A 38 24.41 -11.90 -1.74
C LYS A 38 24.37 -13.39 -1.40
N ALA A 39 24.79 -13.77 -0.19
CA ALA A 39 24.74 -15.16 0.27
C ALA A 39 23.29 -15.67 0.39
N ILE A 40 22.38 -14.87 0.95
CA ILE A 40 20.95 -15.21 1.08
C ILE A 40 20.34 -15.51 -0.29
N THR A 41 20.62 -14.67 -1.29
CA THR A 41 20.16 -14.89 -2.67
C THR A 41 20.81 -16.14 -3.27
N ARG A 42 22.14 -16.29 -3.12
CA ARG A 42 22.92 -17.41 -3.68
C ARG A 42 22.48 -18.77 -3.14
N PHE A 43 22.10 -18.84 -1.86
CA PHE A 43 21.66 -20.07 -1.19
C PHE A 43 20.13 -20.21 -1.14
N ASN A 44 19.39 -19.36 -1.86
CA ASN A 44 17.92 -19.38 -1.95
C ASN A 44 17.20 -19.43 -0.58
N LEU A 45 17.65 -18.60 0.36
CA LEU A 45 17.10 -18.57 1.72
C LEU A 45 15.87 -17.64 1.86
N LEU A 46 15.49 -16.93 0.80
CA LEU A 46 14.40 -15.93 0.81
C LEU A 46 13.04 -16.50 1.22
N GLN A 47 12.79 -17.78 0.91
CA GLN A 47 11.55 -18.48 1.22
C GLN A 47 11.30 -18.71 2.72
N TYR A 48 12.33 -18.58 3.57
CA TYR A 48 12.27 -18.91 4.98
C TYR A 48 12.05 -17.71 5.90
N ARG A 49 11.92 -16.49 5.36
CA ARG A 49 11.76 -15.31 6.22
C ARG A 49 10.32 -15.24 6.73
N PRO A 50 10.08 -15.32 8.06
CA PRO A 50 8.75 -15.03 8.58
C PRO A 50 8.37 -13.59 8.19
N PRO A 51 7.07 -13.33 7.88
CA PRO A 51 6.61 -12.00 7.57
C PRO A 51 6.96 -11.09 8.75
N GLN A 52 7.93 -10.20 8.57
CA GLN A 52 8.22 -9.21 9.58
C GLN A 52 6.98 -8.31 9.61
N THR A 53 6.26 -8.33 10.74
CA THR A 53 5.30 -7.26 11.01
C THR A 53 6.12 -5.99 10.96
N ILE A 54 6.04 -5.26 9.86
CA ILE A 54 6.65 -3.94 9.77
C ILE A 54 5.87 -3.12 10.78
N ARG A 55 6.33 -3.12 12.03
CA ARG A 55 5.98 -2.10 13.01
C ARG A 55 6.63 -0.85 12.47
N ARG A 56 5.95 -0.21 11.52
CA ARG A 56 6.25 1.14 11.12
C ARG A 56 6.00 1.93 12.40
N ASP A 57 7.06 2.21 13.12
CA ASP A 57 7.05 3.16 14.21
C ASP A 57 6.84 4.54 13.58
N TYR A 58 5.59 4.81 13.18
CA TYR A 58 5.13 6.08 12.63
C TYR A 58 5.26 7.23 13.64
N LYS A 59 5.67 6.93 14.88
CA LYS A 59 5.77 7.87 15.99
C LYS A 59 6.76 9.01 15.71
N HIS A 60 7.80 8.78 14.92
CA HIS A 60 8.80 9.82 14.64
C HIS A 60 8.55 10.63 13.35
N PHE A 61 7.51 10.31 12.58
CA PHE A 61 7.20 11.06 11.35
C PHE A 61 6.19 12.19 11.57
N LEU A 62 5.55 12.27 12.75
CA LEU A 62 4.51 13.27 13.05
C LEU A 62 4.99 14.43 13.95
N ASP A 63 6.19 14.34 14.54
CA ASP A 63 6.65 15.35 15.51
C ASP A 63 7.25 16.62 14.88
N ASN A 64 7.32 16.72 13.54
CA ASN A 64 7.91 17.89 12.84
C ASN A 64 6.90 18.78 12.10
N THR A 65 5.59 18.58 12.24
CA THR A 65 4.59 19.51 11.70
C THR A 65 3.86 20.21 12.84
N LEU A 66 4.23 21.47 13.04
CA LEU A 66 3.61 22.45 13.94
C LEU A 66 2.07 22.38 13.93
N GLY A 67 1.48 22.10 15.09
CA GLY A 67 0.28 22.82 15.55
C GLY A 67 -1.10 22.36 15.09
N THR A 68 -1.32 21.09 14.71
CA THR A 68 -2.69 20.57 14.57
C THR A 68 -3.06 19.67 15.76
N PRO A 69 -4.18 19.90 16.46
CA PRO A 69 -4.60 19.04 17.56
C PRO A 69 -4.85 17.63 17.02
N PRO A 70 -4.49 16.58 17.78
CA PRO A 70 -4.68 15.21 17.37
C PRO A 70 -6.17 14.92 17.24
N ILE A 71 -6.67 14.92 16.00
CA ILE A 71 -7.97 14.38 15.68
C ILE A 71 -7.90 12.91 16.08
N LYS A 72 -8.69 12.54 17.11
CA LYS A 72 -8.85 11.15 17.59
C LYS A 72 -9.42 10.30 16.45
N GLN A 73 -8.57 9.87 15.53
CA GLN A 73 -8.93 8.88 14.53
C GLN A 73 -9.12 7.57 15.29
N SER A 74 -10.36 7.25 15.60
CA SER A 74 -10.72 5.91 16.07
C SER A 74 -10.16 4.94 15.03
N GLN A 75 -9.17 4.15 15.41
CA GLN A 75 -8.68 3.05 14.62
C GLN A 75 -9.79 2.00 14.58
N LYS A 76 -10.84 2.24 13.79
CA LYS A 76 -11.66 1.17 13.27
C LYS A 76 -10.73 0.44 12.33
N THR A 77 -10.10 -0.60 12.83
CA THR A 77 -9.57 -1.69 12.04
C THR A 77 -10.74 -2.19 11.19
N ILE A 78 -10.91 -1.60 10.01
CA ILE A 78 -11.78 -2.13 8.98
C ILE A 78 -11.07 -3.41 8.56
N PHE A 79 -11.39 -4.48 9.27
CA PHE A 79 -11.21 -5.84 8.84
C PHE A 79 -12.03 -5.93 7.57
N ILE A 80 -11.42 -5.62 6.42
CA ILE A 80 -11.99 -5.85 5.09
C ILE A 80 -12.05 -7.37 4.95
N LYS A 81 -13.02 -7.98 5.65
CA LYS A 81 -13.39 -9.37 5.42
C LYS A 81 -13.80 -9.43 3.96
N ARG A 82 -13.21 -10.39 3.25
CA ARG A 82 -13.51 -10.80 1.88
C ARG A 82 -14.99 -11.21 1.73
N PHE A 83 -15.91 -10.26 1.84
CA PHE A 83 -17.37 -10.45 1.68
C PHE A 83 -17.89 -9.99 0.32
N PHE A 84 -17.01 -9.73 -0.66
CA PHE A 84 -17.40 -9.40 -2.05
C PHE A 84 -17.67 -10.64 -2.91
N ALA A 85 -18.35 -11.65 -2.35
CA ALA A 85 -18.78 -12.84 -3.09
C ALA A 85 -20.32 -13.02 -3.06
N LEU A 86 -21.06 -11.93 -2.83
CA LEU A 86 -22.50 -11.91 -3.05
C LEU A 86 -22.76 -11.22 -4.38
N GLU A 87 -22.91 -12.05 -5.43
CA GLU A 87 -23.74 -11.89 -6.64
C GLU A 87 -24.41 -10.52 -6.90
N THR A 88 -23.64 -9.45 -6.93
CA THR A 88 -24.12 -8.18 -7.46
C THR A 88 -23.87 -8.22 -8.95
N ARG A 89 -24.95 -8.42 -9.73
CA ARG A 89 -24.97 -8.27 -11.19
C ARG A 89 -24.02 -7.14 -11.57
N GLU A 90 -23.01 -7.45 -12.39
CA GLU A 90 -21.93 -6.53 -12.74
C GLU A 90 -22.46 -5.34 -13.53
N LYS A 91 -23.04 -4.35 -12.84
CA LYS A 91 -23.53 -3.15 -13.46
C LYS A 91 -22.35 -2.21 -13.64
N TRP A 92 -21.74 -2.29 -14.81
CA TRP A 92 -20.82 -1.27 -15.30
C TRP A 92 -21.57 0.05 -15.40
N VAL A 93 -21.02 1.11 -14.80
CA VAL A 93 -21.58 2.46 -14.78
C VAL A 93 -20.68 3.42 -15.56
N ASP A 94 -21.25 4.49 -16.07
CA ASP A 94 -20.47 5.53 -16.75
C ASP A 94 -19.74 6.39 -15.72
N PHE A 95 -18.58 6.93 -16.08
CA PHE A 95 -17.80 7.79 -15.17
C PHE A 95 -18.58 9.05 -14.73
N LYS A 96 -19.52 9.52 -15.58
CA LYS A 96 -20.43 10.63 -15.24
C LYS A 96 -21.30 10.33 -14.03
N ASP A 97 -21.75 9.08 -13.87
CA ASP A 97 -22.56 8.66 -12.71
C ASP A 97 -21.73 8.70 -11.42
N VAL A 98 -20.43 8.38 -11.51
CA VAL A 98 -19.49 8.47 -10.38
C VAL A 98 -19.31 9.92 -9.95
N LEU A 99 -19.15 10.84 -10.90
CA LEU A 99 -19.06 12.27 -10.61
C LEU A 99 -20.35 12.83 -10.01
N TYR A 100 -21.50 12.39 -10.53
CA TYR A 100 -22.81 12.73 -9.98
C TYR A 100 -22.97 12.21 -8.54
N PHE A 101 -22.56 10.97 -8.26
CA PHE A 101 -22.57 10.43 -6.90
C PHE A 101 -21.73 11.27 -5.94
N LEU A 102 -20.51 11.68 -6.33
CA LEU A 102 -19.65 12.52 -5.50
C LEU A 102 -20.25 13.91 -5.24
N SER A 103 -20.97 14.49 -6.21
CA SER A 103 -21.65 15.77 -6.00
C SER A 103 -22.77 15.67 -4.97
N GLN A 104 -23.50 14.53 -4.92
CA GLN A 104 -24.49 14.27 -3.86
C GLN A 104 -23.86 14.15 -2.47
N GLN A 105 -22.58 13.78 -2.38
CA GLN A 105 -21.81 13.74 -1.13
C GLN A 105 -21.17 15.09 -0.76
N ASN A 106 -21.54 16.19 -1.42
CA ASN A 106 -20.93 17.52 -1.29
C ASN A 106 -19.42 17.56 -1.64
N ILE A 107 -18.92 16.59 -2.41
CA ILE A 107 -17.54 16.57 -2.86
C ILE A 107 -17.48 17.24 -4.23
N LYS A 108 -16.85 18.42 -4.28
CA LYS A 108 -16.70 19.19 -5.52
C LYS A 108 -15.58 18.60 -6.37
N VAL A 109 -15.92 18.15 -7.57
CA VAL A 109 -14.97 17.67 -8.58
C VAL A 109 -15.07 18.59 -9.80
N ASN A 110 -13.98 19.27 -10.13
CA ASN A 110 -13.91 20.13 -11.31
C ASN A 110 -13.00 19.50 -12.35
N MET A 111 -13.46 19.37 -13.59
CA MET A 111 -12.61 18.92 -14.69
C MET A 111 -11.62 20.02 -15.07
N LEU A 112 -10.35 19.69 -15.24
CA LEU A 112 -9.33 20.62 -15.69
C LEU A 112 -9.16 20.47 -17.21
N HIS A 113 -8.96 21.58 -17.92
CA HIS A 113 -8.72 21.57 -19.38
C HIS A 113 -7.34 21.01 -19.77
N LYS A 114 -6.56 20.52 -18.82
CA LYS A 114 -5.23 19.96 -19.05
C LYS A 114 -5.30 18.44 -18.95
N ALA A 115 -4.64 17.77 -19.90
CA ALA A 115 -4.38 16.34 -19.81
C ALA A 115 -3.00 16.10 -19.17
N ASN A 116 -2.80 14.91 -18.61
CA ASN A 116 -1.48 14.45 -18.19
C ASN A 116 -0.61 14.13 -19.42
N ASN A 117 0.67 13.80 -19.20
CA ASN A 117 1.59 13.37 -20.27
C ASN A 117 1.06 12.16 -21.06
N ASP A 118 0.22 11.33 -20.42
CA ASP A 118 -0.40 10.14 -21.03
C ASP A 118 -1.71 10.47 -21.78
N GLY A 119 -2.09 11.73 -21.88
CA GLY A 119 -3.35 12.17 -22.50
C GLY A 119 -4.60 11.96 -21.62
N GLU A 120 -4.43 11.51 -20.38
CA GLU A 120 -5.54 11.33 -19.44
C GLU A 120 -6.09 12.66 -18.93
N ALA A 121 -7.42 12.76 -18.83
CA ALA A 121 -8.09 13.93 -18.25
C ALA A 121 -7.73 14.11 -16.78
N LEU A 122 -7.35 15.35 -16.40
CA LEU A 122 -7.10 15.73 -15.02
C LEU A 122 -8.32 16.40 -14.39
N TYR A 123 -8.46 16.20 -13.09
CA TYR A 123 -9.55 16.76 -12.30
C TYR A 123 -8.98 17.42 -11.04
N SER A 124 -9.70 18.39 -10.49
CA SER A 124 -9.44 18.98 -9.18
C SER A 124 -10.43 18.43 -8.17
N LEU A 125 -9.92 17.72 -7.17
CA LEU A 125 -10.64 17.17 -6.03
C LEU A 125 -10.07 17.81 -4.76
N ASN A 126 -10.86 18.63 -4.04
CA ASN A 126 -10.41 19.36 -2.86
C ASN A 126 -9.10 20.15 -3.07
N ASN A 127 -9.02 20.89 -4.19
CA ASN A 127 -7.85 21.66 -4.63
C ASN A 127 -6.59 20.81 -4.92
N LYS A 128 -6.72 19.49 -5.06
CA LYS A 128 -5.65 18.60 -5.50
C LYS A 128 -5.94 18.09 -6.90
N THR A 129 -4.92 18.10 -7.75
CA THR A 129 -4.99 17.52 -9.09
C THR A 129 -4.95 16.00 -8.98
N VAL A 130 -5.94 15.33 -9.55
CA VAL A 130 -6.11 13.88 -9.53
C VAL A 130 -6.54 13.36 -10.90
N VAL A 131 -6.26 12.08 -11.18
CA VAL A 131 -6.71 11.35 -12.37
C VAL A 131 -8.04 10.63 -12.13
N SER A 132 -8.72 10.21 -13.20
CA SER A 132 -10.03 9.52 -13.12
C SER A 132 -10.03 8.27 -12.23
N SER A 133 -8.95 7.47 -12.26
CA SER A 133 -8.81 6.27 -11.42
C SER A 133 -8.80 6.60 -9.93
N GLN A 134 -8.14 7.70 -9.54
CA GLN A 134 -8.12 8.17 -8.15
C GLN A 134 -9.50 8.66 -7.68
N ILE A 135 -10.26 9.32 -8.56
CA ILE A 135 -11.64 9.70 -8.27
C ILE A 135 -12.50 8.45 -8.02
N LEU A 136 -12.35 7.43 -8.86
CA LEU A 136 -13.08 6.16 -8.70
C LEU A 136 -12.74 5.48 -7.37
N LEU A 137 -11.46 5.48 -6.96
CA LEU A 137 -11.04 4.95 -5.65
C LEU A 137 -11.69 5.69 -4.48
N VAL A 138 -11.77 7.03 -4.55
CA VAL A 138 -12.43 7.84 -3.51
C VAL A 138 -13.93 7.53 -3.44
N ALA A 139 -14.61 7.45 -4.60
CA ALA A 139 -16.03 7.10 -4.64
C ALA A 139 -16.29 5.70 -4.09
N ASN A 140 -15.48 4.71 -4.48
CA ASN A 140 -15.62 3.34 -4.02
C ASN A 140 -15.34 3.20 -2.52
N ARG A 141 -14.40 3.98 -1.97
CA ARG A 141 -14.17 4.03 -0.53
C ARG A 141 -15.42 4.50 0.22
N ILE A 142 -16.05 5.59 -0.21
CA ILE A 142 -17.28 6.12 0.42
C ILE A 142 -18.41 5.09 0.36
N ARG A 143 -18.57 4.41 -0.79
CA ARG A 143 -19.58 3.36 -0.94
C ARG A 143 -19.34 2.19 0.00
N VAL A 144 -18.08 1.72 0.12
CA VAL A 144 -17.73 0.64 1.06
C VAL A 144 -17.98 1.07 2.52
N GLU A 145 -17.69 2.32 2.87
CA GLU A 145 -17.99 2.88 4.20
C GLU A 145 -19.52 2.90 4.48
N ASN A 146 -20.34 3.05 3.44
CA ASN A 146 -21.81 2.99 3.50
C ASN A 146 -22.40 1.58 3.29
N ALA A 147 -21.57 0.53 3.23
CA ALA A 147 -21.98 -0.84 2.90
C ALA A 147 -22.65 -1.00 1.51
N ASP A 148 -22.36 -0.09 0.58
CA ASP A 148 -22.78 -0.14 -0.81
C ASP A 148 -21.78 -0.90 -1.70
N VAL A 149 -22.28 -1.44 -2.81
CA VAL A 149 -21.47 -2.13 -3.83
C VAL A 149 -20.57 -1.13 -4.57
N PRO A 150 -19.25 -1.38 -4.71
CA PRO A 150 -18.34 -0.51 -5.46
C PRO A 150 -18.76 -0.33 -6.93
N PHE A 151 -18.48 0.83 -7.49
CA PHE A 151 -18.64 1.09 -8.92
C PHE A 151 -17.59 0.34 -9.74
N LYS A 152 -18.03 -0.15 -10.91
CA LYS A 152 -17.18 -0.66 -11.99
C LYS A 152 -17.36 0.27 -13.20
N VAL A 153 -16.28 0.88 -13.70
CA VAL A 153 -16.33 1.84 -14.81
C VAL A 153 -15.49 1.32 -15.98
N LYS A 154 -16.06 1.30 -17.19
CA LYS A 154 -15.34 0.80 -18.37
C LYS A 154 -14.09 1.64 -18.62
N ASN A 155 -12.99 0.99 -18.95
CA ASN A 155 -11.69 1.62 -19.28
C ASN A 155 -11.03 2.40 -18.13
N LEU A 156 -11.45 2.20 -16.88
CA LEU A 156 -10.71 2.65 -15.70
C LEU A 156 -10.31 1.44 -14.87
N SER A 157 -9.00 1.19 -14.77
CA SER A 157 -8.46 0.19 -13.86
C SER A 157 -8.44 0.73 -12.41
N TRP A 158 -8.69 -0.19 -11.47
CA TRP A 158 -8.59 0.05 -10.03
C TRP A 158 -7.16 -0.10 -9.51
#